data_AF-A0A0D2VY13-F1
#
_entry.id   AF-A0A0D2VY13-F1
#
_cell.length_a   1.000
_cell.length_b   1.000
_cell.length_c   1.000
_cell.angle_alpha   90.00
_cell.angle_beta   90.00
_cell.angle_gamma   90.00
#
_symmetry.space_group_name_H-M   'P 1'
#
loop_
_entity.id
_entity.type
_entity.pdbx_description
1 polymer ?
#
loop_
_entity_poly.entity_id
_entity_poly.type
_entity_poly.pdbx_seq_one_letter_code
_entity_poly.pdbx_strand_id
1 'polypeptide(L)'
;MSQSKLFLTKVLTQQIMAHTPMIFRDCAGQGDIPCPTCNADQEPGFYKENQMSQCPACYGRGLIAHRDGSDTICTKCDGKGKIPCATCGSRGLLKCKTCNGSGSLLTRKIAVVKWKTLSTRKVSATSGAASVPDEIFHRAKGVQLCNTQAYQCTPAYFADSFFLNTFSSDVIADRASVPPTARVICERHTISVVPVTRVTMRHHRQSFSFYIVGYSREVYLKDYYPARFCWGLCPCLEWLKV
;
A
#
# COMPACT_ATOMS: atom_id res chain seq x y z
N MET A 1 29.85 7.20 34.72
CA MET A 1 28.85 7.41 33.65
C MET A 1 28.83 6.20 32.75
N SER A 2 27.67 5.57 32.52
CA SER A 2 27.55 4.50 31.53
C SER A 2 27.09 5.12 30.21
N GLN A 3 27.76 4.79 29.11
CA GLN A 3 27.39 5.25 27.77
C GLN A 3 26.92 4.06 26.94
N SER A 4 25.83 4.23 26.20
CA SER A 4 25.33 3.25 25.22
C SER A 4 25.29 3.89 23.83
N LYS A 5 25.54 3.11 22.79
CA LYS A 5 25.63 3.57 21.40
C LYS A 5 24.46 3.02 20.60
N LEU A 6 23.68 3.89 19.95
CA LEU A 6 22.57 3.54 19.07
C LEU A 6 22.85 3.99 17.65
N PHE A 7 22.72 3.06 16.71
CA PHE A 7 22.93 3.33 15.30
C PHE A 7 21.68 2.99 14.52
N LEU A 8 21.40 3.81 13.51
CA LEU A 8 20.23 3.68 12.66
C LEU A 8 20.66 3.91 11.22
N THR A 9 20.51 2.90 10.39
CA THR A 9 20.61 3.03 8.93
C THR A 9 19.21 2.95 8.35
N LYS A 10 18.76 4.01 7.68
CA LYS A 10 17.48 4.05 6.95
C LYS A 10 17.72 4.06 5.46
N VAL A 11 16.95 3.27 4.71
CA VAL A 11 16.99 3.22 3.24
C VAL A 11 15.61 3.55 2.71
N LEU A 12 15.47 4.63 1.93
CA LEU A 12 14.23 4.95 1.22
C LEU A 12 14.22 4.27 -0.14
N THR A 13 13.16 3.53 -0.43
CA THR A 13 13.02 2.79 -1.69
C THR A 13 11.77 3.17 -2.46
N GLN A 14 11.84 3.13 -3.80
CA GLN A 14 10.71 3.33 -4.72
C GLN A 14 10.42 2.08 -5.54
N GLN A 15 9.16 1.65 -5.55
CA GLN A 15 8.62 0.60 -6.43
C GLN A 15 7.68 1.21 -7.48
N ILE A 16 7.76 0.73 -8.72
CA ILE A 16 6.87 1.13 -9.82
C ILE A 16 6.05 -0.09 -10.22
N MET A 17 4.72 -0.01 -10.08
CA MET A 17 3.81 -1.03 -10.59
C MET A 17 3.15 -0.52 -11.88
N ALA A 18 3.41 -1.19 -12.99
CA ALA A 18 2.80 -0.85 -14.28
C ALA A 18 1.55 -1.70 -14.53
N HIS A 19 0.45 -1.06 -14.94
CA HIS A 19 -0.71 -1.74 -15.50
C HIS A 19 -0.62 -1.76 -17.03
N THR A 20 -0.79 -2.93 -17.65
CA THR A 20 -0.86 -3.11 -19.09
C THR A 20 -2.24 -2.74 -19.63
N PRO A 21 -2.33 -1.95 -20.72
CA PRO A 21 -3.61 -1.71 -21.39
C PRO A 21 -4.06 -2.96 -22.16
N MET A 22 -5.33 -3.34 -21.99
CA MET A 22 -6.00 -4.32 -22.87
C MET A 22 -6.56 -3.58 -24.09
N ILE A 23 -6.16 -4.03 -25.29
CA ILE A 23 -6.82 -3.64 -26.54
C ILE A 23 -8.24 -4.24 -26.49
N PHE A 24 -9.26 -3.39 -26.63
CA PHE A 24 -10.66 -3.82 -26.51
C PHE A 24 -11.11 -4.58 -27.77
N ARG A 25 -11.23 -5.91 -27.65
CA ARG A 25 -11.50 -6.80 -28.79
C ARG A 25 -12.98 -6.83 -29.23
N ASP A 26 -13.93 -6.44 -28.38
CA ASP A 26 -15.35 -6.79 -28.63
C ASP A 26 -16.03 -5.97 -29.74
N CYS A 27 -15.58 -4.75 -30.06
CA CYS A 27 -16.12 -3.96 -31.19
C CYS A 27 -15.08 -3.64 -32.27
N ALA A 28 -13.88 -4.22 -32.19
CA ALA A 28 -12.78 -4.01 -33.15
C ALA A 28 -12.51 -2.52 -33.52
N GLY A 29 -12.78 -1.59 -32.60
CA GLY A 29 -12.58 -0.15 -32.86
C GLY A 29 -13.78 0.60 -33.47
N GLN A 30 -14.86 -0.09 -33.83
CA GLN A 30 -15.97 0.50 -34.60
C GLN A 30 -17.01 1.24 -33.75
N GLY A 31 -17.08 0.95 -32.45
CA GLY A 31 -18.04 1.59 -31.54
C GLY A 31 -19.43 0.94 -31.54
N ASP A 32 -19.76 0.24 -32.61
CA ASP A 32 -20.96 -0.57 -32.75
C ASP A 32 -20.59 -2.05 -32.94
N ILE A 33 -21.53 -2.95 -32.64
CA ILE A 33 -21.42 -4.39 -32.85
C ILE A 33 -22.57 -4.88 -33.73
N PRO A 34 -22.34 -5.86 -34.63
CA PRO A 34 -23.42 -6.47 -35.41
C PRO A 34 -24.53 -7.03 -34.51
N CYS A 35 -25.78 -6.78 -34.89
CA CYS A 35 -26.93 -7.32 -34.18
C CYS A 35 -26.91 -8.85 -34.29
N PRO A 36 -26.84 -9.60 -33.17
CA PRO A 36 -26.75 -11.07 -33.22
C PRO A 36 -28.02 -11.71 -33.75
N THR A 37 -29.17 -11.04 -33.63
CA THR A 37 -30.45 -11.54 -34.17
C THR A 37 -30.54 -11.41 -35.69
N CYS A 38 -29.93 -10.36 -36.27
CA CYS A 38 -29.99 -10.12 -37.71
C CYS A 38 -28.84 -10.76 -38.48
N ASN A 39 -27.71 -11.00 -37.80
CA ASN A 39 -26.43 -11.36 -38.40
C ASN A 39 -25.80 -12.59 -37.73
N ALA A 40 -26.62 -13.52 -37.19
CA ALA A 40 -26.15 -14.73 -36.48
C ALA A 40 -25.16 -15.58 -37.30
N ASP A 41 -25.36 -15.61 -38.62
CA ASP A 41 -24.62 -16.48 -39.55
C ASP A 41 -23.65 -15.71 -40.47
N GLN A 42 -23.31 -14.45 -40.13
CA GLN A 42 -22.56 -13.58 -41.03
C GLN A 42 -21.07 -13.49 -40.68
N GLU A 43 -20.23 -13.35 -41.71
CA GLU A 43 -18.79 -13.14 -41.53
C GLU A 43 -18.48 -11.81 -40.84
N PRO A 44 -17.44 -11.75 -39.98
CA PRO A 44 -17.04 -10.53 -39.30
C PRO A 44 -16.76 -9.38 -40.30
N GLY A 45 -17.37 -8.22 -40.07
CA GLY A 45 -17.16 -7.01 -40.88
C GLY A 45 -18.32 -6.65 -41.82
N PHE A 46 -19.29 -7.54 -42.00
CA PHE A 46 -20.52 -7.25 -42.75
C PHE A 46 -21.75 -7.34 -41.84
N TYR A 47 -22.73 -6.46 -42.05
CA TYR A 47 -24.01 -6.48 -41.36
C TYR A 47 -25.14 -6.15 -42.31
N LYS A 48 -26.34 -6.64 -42.00
CA LYS A 48 -27.56 -6.35 -42.75
C LYS A 48 -28.35 -5.25 -42.06
N GLU A 49 -28.53 -4.14 -42.77
CA GLU A 49 -29.48 -3.11 -42.39
C GLU A 49 -30.91 -3.45 -42.85
N ASN A 50 -31.89 -2.71 -42.32
CA ASN A 50 -33.32 -2.80 -42.63
C ASN A 50 -33.94 -4.20 -42.49
N GLN A 51 -33.38 -5.04 -41.62
CA GLN A 51 -33.92 -6.37 -41.36
C GLN A 51 -35.23 -6.29 -40.58
N MET A 52 -36.29 -6.80 -41.21
CA MET A 52 -37.64 -6.84 -40.65
C MET A 52 -37.99 -8.27 -40.25
N SER A 53 -38.64 -8.43 -39.10
CA SER A 53 -39.14 -9.71 -38.62
C SER A 53 -40.63 -9.88 -38.96
N GLN A 54 -41.09 -11.11 -39.15
CA GLN A 54 -42.52 -11.37 -39.29
C GLN A 54 -43.25 -10.89 -38.04
N CYS A 55 -44.37 -10.19 -38.24
CA CYS A 55 -45.18 -9.75 -37.13
C CYS A 55 -45.76 -10.98 -36.40
N PRO A 56 -45.45 -11.19 -35.11
CA PRO A 56 -45.91 -12.38 -34.39
C PRO A 56 -47.42 -12.36 -34.10
N ALA A 57 -48.07 -11.19 -34.21
CA ALA A 57 -49.52 -11.08 -33.98
C ALA A 57 -50.36 -11.54 -35.19
N CYS A 58 -49.82 -11.42 -36.41
CA CYS A 58 -50.53 -11.80 -37.63
C CYS A 58 -49.76 -12.83 -38.49
N TYR A 59 -48.62 -13.33 -37.99
CA TYR A 59 -47.75 -14.29 -38.67
C TYR A 59 -47.45 -13.93 -40.14
N GLY A 60 -47.16 -12.66 -40.41
CA GLY A 60 -46.87 -12.20 -41.77
C GLY A 60 -48.07 -11.76 -42.60
N ARG A 61 -49.31 -12.04 -42.19
CA ARG A 61 -50.52 -11.71 -42.98
C ARG A 61 -50.85 -10.23 -43.08
N GLY A 62 -50.50 -9.43 -42.08
CA GLY A 62 -50.99 -8.05 -41.95
C GLY A 62 -52.42 -7.94 -41.44
N LEU A 63 -53.15 -9.05 -41.35
CA LEU A 63 -54.53 -9.15 -40.89
C LEU A 63 -54.66 -10.14 -39.73
N ILE A 64 -55.61 -9.89 -38.84
CA ILE A 64 -56.01 -10.79 -37.74
C ILE A 64 -57.39 -11.35 -38.09
N ALA A 65 -57.45 -12.68 -38.24
CA ALA A 65 -58.67 -13.40 -38.55
C ALA A 65 -59.50 -13.66 -37.29
N HIS A 66 -60.80 -13.37 -37.36
CA HIS A 66 -61.77 -13.59 -36.30
C HIS A 66 -62.59 -14.87 -36.56
N ARG A 67 -63.24 -15.38 -35.51
CA ARG A 67 -64.03 -16.62 -35.57
C ARG A 67 -65.29 -16.50 -36.43
N ASP A 68 -65.79 -15.29 -36.61
CA ASP A 68 -66.95 -14.97 -37.46
C ASP A 68 -66.58 -14.86 -38.96
N GLY A 69 -65.31 -15.08 -39.31
CA GLY A 69 -64.81 -14.98 -40.68
C GLY A 69 -64.44 -13.56 -41.11
N SER A 70 -64.55 -12.57 -40.23
CA SER A 70 -64.08 -11.20 -40.51
C SER A 70 -62.57 -11.08 -40.28
N ASP A 71 -61.93 -10.19 -41.02
CA ASP A 71 -60.51 -9.84 -40.85
C ASP A 71 -60.39 -8.39 -40.37
N THR A 72 -59.48 -8.15 -39.44
CA THR A 72 -59.11 -6.78 -39.02
C THR A 72 -57.65 -6.50 -39.32
N ILE A 73 -57.34 -5.23 -39.63
CA ILE A 73 -55.96 -4.80 -39.85
C ILE A 73 -55.17 -5.01 -38.56
N CYS A 74 -54.04 -5.70 -38.68
CA CYS A 74 -53.15 -5.91 -37.54
C CYS A 74 -52.53 -4.57 -37.13
N THR A 75 -52.98 -4.04 -35.99
CA THR A 75 -52.50 -2.76 -35.43
C THR A 75 -51.02 -2.79 -35.07
N LYS A 76 -50.47 -3.96 -34.74
CA LYS A 76 -49.06 -4.13 -34.36
C LYS A 76 -48.09 -3.92 -35.52
N CYS A 77 -48.50 -4.20 -36.75
CA CYS A 77 -47.68 -3.98 -37.95
C CYS A 77 -48.31 -3.00 -38.94
N ASP A 78 -49.45 -2.41 -38.58
CA ASP A 78 -50.21 -1.49 -39.42
C ASP A 78 -50.50 -2.07 -40.81
N GLY A 79 -50.96 -3.33 -40.84
CA GLY A 79 -51.25 -4.04 -42.09
C GLY A 79 -50.05 -4.57 -42.86
N LYS A 80 -48.80 -4.24 -42.48
CA LYS A 80 -47.59 -4.57 -43.28
C LYS A 80 -47.12 -6.02 -43.15
N GLY A 81 -47.63 -6.76 -42.17
CA GLY A 81 -47.23 -8.14 -41.89
C GLY A 81 -45.83 -8.30 -41.29
N LYS A 82 -45.00 -7.26 -41.28
CA LYS A 82 -43.63 -7.27 -40.73
C LYS A 82 -43.42 -6.12 -39.76
N ILE A 83 -42.54 -6.32 -38.78
CA ILE A 83 -42.16 -5.31 -37.78
C ILE A 83 -40.63 -5.18 -37.69
N PRO A 84 -40.11 -4.01 -37.26
CA PRO A 84 -38.67 -3.83 -37.07
C PRO A 84 -38.05 -4.88 -36.17
N CYS A 85 -36.77 -5.20 -36.37
CA CYS A 85 -36.06 -6.08 -35.45
C CYS A 85 -36.14 -5.53 -34.02
N ALA A 86 -36.65 -6.34 -33.08
CA ALA A 86 -36.81 -5.92 -31.68
C ALA A 86 -35.47 -5.57 -31.00
N THR A 87 -34.36 -6.16 -31.46
CA THR A 87 -33.03 -5.97 -30.88
C THR A 87 -32.35 -4.69 -31.36
N CYS A 88 -32.36 -4.41 -32.67
CA CYS A 88 -31.62 -3.29 -33.26
C CYS A 88 -32.50 -2.19 -33.87
N GLY A 89 -33.83 -2.36 -33.88
CA GLY A 89 -34.76 -1.44 -34.54
C GLY A 89 -34.56 -1.39 -36.05
N SER A 90 -34.20 -2.53 -36.66
CA SER A 90 -33.82 -2.67 -38.07
C SER A 90 -32.51 -1.99 -38.49
N ARG A 91 -31.72 -1.41 -37.58
CA ARG A 91 -30.43 -0.80 -37.93
C ARG A 91 -29.31 -1.78 -38.26
N GLY A 92 -29.47 -3.06 -37.91
CA GLY A 92 -28.43 -4.09 -38.12
C GLY A 92 -27.25 -4.03 -37.14
N LEU A 93 -27.08 -2.91 -36.43
CA LEU A 93 -26.02 -2.66 -35.46
C LEU A 93 -26.58 -2.33 -34.07
N LEU A 94 -25.79 -2.61 -33.04
CA LEU A 94 -26.03 -2.25 -31.66
C LEU A 94 -24.86 -1.41 -31.15
N LYS A 95 -25.19 -0.35 -30.40
CA LYS A 95 -24.18 0.44 -29.71
C LYS A 95 -23.37 -0.44 -28.77
N CYS A 96 -22.05 -0.47 -28.92
CA CYS A 96 -21.21 -1.24 -28.02
C CYS A 96 -21.37 -0.67 -26.60
N LYS A 97 -21.85 -1.49 -25.67
CA LYS A 97 -22.10 -1.06 -24.29
C LYS A 97 -20.80 -0.69 -23.56
N THR A 98 -19.69 -1.32 -23.92
CA THR A 98 -18.43 -1.15 -23.22
C THR A 98 -17.74 0.17 -23.57
N CYS A 99 -17.65 0.53 -24.86
CA CYS A 99 -17.11 1.83 -25.27
C CYS A 99 -18.20 2.91 -25.42
N ASN A 100 -19.46 2.56 -25.23
CA ASN A 100 -20.61 3.46 -25.40
C ASN A 100 -20.56 4.20 -26.75
N GLY A 101 -20.23 3.50 -27.83
CA GLY A 101 -20.21 4.04 -29.20
C GLY A 101 -18.93 4.78 -29.60
N SER A 102 -17.96 4.96 -28.71
CA SER A 102 -16.74 5.73 -29.03
C SER A 102 -15.74 4.99 -29.91
N GLY A 103 -15.90 3.68 -30.09
CA GLY A 103 -14.92 2.81 -30.76
C GLY A 103 -13.59 2.69 -30.01
N SER A 104 -13.39 3.42 -28.93
CA SER A 104 -12.12 3.50 -28.22
C SER A 104 -12.34 3.69 -26.73
N LEU A 105 -11.59 2.94 -25.93
CA LEU A 105 -11.51 3.19 -24.50
C LEU A 105 -10.26 4.03 -24.22
N LEU A 106 -10.44 5.14 -23.50
CA LEU A 106 -9.33 5.88 -22.91
C LEU A 106 -8.64 4.98 -21.89
N THR A 107 -7.58 4.30 -22.32
CA THR A 107 -6.70 3.57 -21.41
C THR A 107 -5.63 4.53 -20.90
N ARG A 108 -5.51 4.65 -19.57
CA ARG A 108 -4.40 5.36 -18.94
C ARG A 108 -3.45 4.36 -18.30
N LYS A 109 -2.15 4.53 -18.56
CA LYS A 109 -1.10 3.81 -17.83
C LYS A 109 -0.91 4.52 -16.50
N ILE A 110 -1.29 3.87 -15.39
CA ILE A 110 -1.03 4.39 -14.05
C ILE A 110 0.19 3.66 -13.51
N ALA A 111 1.23 4.41 -13.18
CA ALA A 111 2.32 3.94 -12.36
C ALA A 111 2.02 4.28 -10.90
N VAL A 112 1.85 3.27 -10.04
CA VAL A 112 1.72 3.51 -8.60
C VAL A 112 3.11 3.49 -7.99
N VAL A 113 3.53 4.61 -7.43
CA VAL A 113 4.81 4.75 -6.72
C VAL A 113 4.58 4.54 -5.23
N LYS A 114 5.24 3.52 -4.66
CA LYS A 114 5.26 3.30 -3.21
C LYS A 114 6.64 3.63 -2.65
N TRP A 115 6.64 4.45 -1.59
CA TRP A 115 7.83 4.80 -0.83
C TRP A 115 7.87 3.95 0.43
N LYS A 116 9.01 3.29 0.69
CA LYS A 116 9.21 2.50 1.91
C LYS A 116 10.54 2.85 2.55
N THR A 117 10.55 3.00 3.87
CA THR A 117 11.79 3.10 4.64
C THR A 117 12.12 1.75 5.25
N LEU A 118 13.23 1.17 4.84
CA LEU A 118 13.84 0.02 5.52
C LEU A 118 14.78 0.55 6.60
N SER A 119 14.84 -0.09 7.76
CA SER A 119 15.74 0.36 8.82
C SER A 119 16.43 -0.79 9.54
N THR A 120 17.75 -0.69 9.69
CA THR A 120 18.53 -1.50 10.62
C THR A 120 18.84 -0.65 11.85
N ARG A 121 18.69 -1.22 13.05
CA ARG A 121 19.08 -0.59 14.31
C ARG A 121 20.00 -1.52 15.08
N LYS A 122 21.01 -0.96 15.72
CA LYS A 122 21.92 -1.72 16.60
C LYS A 122 22.23 -0.91 17.84
N VAL A 123 22.21 -1.58 18.98
CA VAL A 123 22.62 -1.03 20.26
C VAL A 123 23.90 -1.71 20.70
N SER A 124 24.84 -0.93 21.22
CA SER A 124 25.90 -1.47 22.05
C SER A 124 25.92 -0.76 23.39
N ALA A 125 25.58 -1.51 24.43
CA ALA A 125 25.59 -1.05 25.80
C ALA A 125 26.89 -1.48 26.49
N THR A 126 27.51 -0.56 27.25
CA THR A 126 28.60 -0.91 28.17
C THR A 126 28.07 -1.79 29.32
N SER A 127 28.94 -2.53 30.02
CA SER A 127 28.51 -3.46 31.09
C SER A 127 27.59 -2.82 32.14
N GLY A 128 27.80 -1.54 32.44
CA GLY A 128 26.96 -0.78 33.36
C GLY A 128 25.52 -0.54 32.87
N ALA A 129 25.26 -0.68 31.57
CA ALA A 129 23.97 -0.47 30.93
C ALA A 129 23.38 -1.73 30.26
N ALA A 130 24.08 -2.87 30.33
CA ALA A 130 23.69 -4.12 29.65
C ALA A 130 22.36 -4.73 30.13
N SER A 131 21.85 -4.31 31.28
CA SER A 131 20.53 -4.75 31.77
C SER A 131 19.36 -3.92 31.24
N VAL A 132 19.62 -2.84 30.51
CA VAL A 132 18.59 -2.00 29.90
C VAL A 132 18.26 -2.58 28.52
N PRO A 133 16.99 -2.86 28.20
CA PRO A 133 16.60 -3.39 26.89
C PRO A 133 16.82 -2.42 25.72
N ASP A 134 17.05 -2.98 24.54
CA ASP A 134 17.28 -2.22 23.29
C ASP A 134 16.08 -1.34 22.92
N GLU A 135 14.85 -1.76 23.23
CA GLU A 135 13.65 -0.96 22.96
C GLU A 135 13.62 0.33 23.77
N ILE A 136 14.25 0.36 24.95
CA ILE A 136 14.43 1.59 25.73
C ILE A 136 15.41 2.51 25.00
N PHE A 137 16.52 1.97 24.51
CA PHE A 137 17.52 2.75 23.78
C PHE A 137 16.97 3.30 22.47
N HIS A 138 16.13 2.55 21.76
CA HIS A 138 15.54 2.96 20.48
C HIS A 138 14.62 4.17 20.56
N ARG A 139 14.05 4.47 21.73
CA ARG A 139 13.22 5.65 21.98
C ARG A 139 13.92 6.75 22.78
N ALA A 140 14.95 6.39 23.54
CA ALA A 140 15.70 7.33 24.37
C ALA A 140 16.43 8.38 23.53
N LYS A 141 16.41 9.63 24.00
CA LYS A 141 17.15 10.74 23.39
C LYS A 141 18.60 10.74 23.90
N GLY A 142 19.55 11.02 23.01
CA GLY A 142 20.98 11.11 23.33
C GLY A 142 21.68 12.17 22.50
N VAL A 143 23.01 12.20 22.56
CA VAL A 143 23.85 13.05 21.69
C VAL A 143 24.01 12.36 20.35
N GLN A 144 23.69 13.05 19.27
CA GLN A 144 24.00 12.57 17.93
C GLN A 144 25.47 12.88 17.61
N LEU A 145 26.27 11.85 17.35
CA LEU A 145 27.67 11.99 16.96
C LEU A 145 27.87 12.05 15.45
N CYS A 146 26.99 11.39 14.69
CA CYS A 146 27.02 11.38 13.24
C CYS A 146 25.61 11.30 12.68
N ASN A 147 25.40 11.97 11.54
CA ASN A 147 24.16 11.98 10.80
C ASN A 147 24.47 12.30 9.33
N THR A 148 24.92 11.27 8.62
CA THR A 148 25.29 11.36 7.22
C THR A 148 24.13 10.91 6.37
N GLN A 149 23.86 11.65 5.30
CA GLN A 149 22.86 11.32 4.30
C GLN A 149 23.52 11.26 2.92
N ALA A 150 23.34 10.16 2.20
CA ALA A 150 23.94 9.93 0.90
C ALA A 150 23.06 9.00 0.05
N TYR A 151 23.38 8.80 -1.23
CA TYR A 151 22.77 7.71 -2.00
C TYR A 151 23.13 6.35 -1.41
N GLN A 152 24.42 6.18 -1.07
CA GLN A 152 24.92 5.06 -0.31
C GLN A 152 25.83 5.55 0.82
N CYS A 153 25.48 5.30 2.08
CA CYS A 153 26.31 5.71 3.22
C CYS A 153 27.49 4.75 3.40
N THR A 154 28.68 5.28 3.67
CA THR A 154 29.85 4.52 4.14
C THR A 154 29.94 4.53 5.67
N PRO A 155 30.73 3.64 6.28
CA PRO A 155 31.01 3.70 7.71
C PRO A 155 31.59 5.06 8.12
N ALA A 156 31.14 5.58 9.25
CA ALA A 156 31.63 6.81 9.82
C ALA A 156 33.00 6.61 10.48
N TYR A 157 33.84 7.64 10.42
CA TYR A 157 35.15 7.67 11.03
C TYR A 157 35.18 8.58 12.26
N PHE A 158 35.72 8.06 13.35
CA PHE A 158 35.94 8.71 14.64
C PHE A 158 37.41 8.51 15.01
N ALA A 159 38.19 9.58 14.99
CA ALA A 159 39.63 9.54 15.27
C ALA A 159 39.93 8.90 16.63
N ASP A 160 39.14 9.25 17.65
CA ASP A 160 39.38 8.85 19.04
C ASP A 160 38.58 7.61 19.47
N SER A 161 37.99 6.87 18.53
CA SER A 161 37.16 5.72 18.90
C SER A 161 37.15 4.59 17.87
N PHE A 162 38.10 3.66 18.04
CA PHE A 162 38.11 2.38 17.33
C PHE A 162 36.76 1.66 17.46
N PHE A 163 36.19 1.63 18.67
CA PHE A 163 34.89 1.05 18.91
C PHE A 163 33.79 1.64 18.00
N LEU A 164 33.72 2.97 17.87
CA LEU A 164 32.69 3.59 17.04
C LEU A 164 32.90 3.28 15.56
N ASN A 165 34.15 3.17 15.11
CA ASN A 165 34.48 2.81 13.73
C ASN A 165 34.05 1.39 13.41
N THR A 166 34.42 0.42 14.25
CA THR A 166 34.00 -0.98 14.10
C THR A 166 32.49 -1.10 14.14
N PHE A 167 31.85 -0.48 15.13
CA PHE A 167 30.40 -0.57 15.28
C PHE A 167 29.65 0.13 14.13
N SER A 168 30.18 1.23 13.58
CA SER A 168 29.65 1.84 12.36
C SER A 168 29.74 0.90 11.17
N SER A 169 30.90 0.27 10.97
CA SER A 169 31.12 -0.71 9.90
C SER A 169 30.16 -1.89 10.01
N ASP A 170 29.96 -2.45 11.21
CA ASP A 170 29.05 -3.57 11.41
C ASP A 170 27.60 -3.22 11.05
N VAL A 171 27.14 -2.02 11.42
CA VAL A 171 25.76 -1.57 11.11
C VAL A 171 25.58 -1.32 9.61
N ILE A 172 26.65 -0.88 8.93
CA ILE A 172 26.68 -0.73 7.48
C ILE A 172 26.84 -2.09 6.77
N ALA A 173 27.37 -3.13 7.42
CA ALA A 173 27.34 -4.49 6.89
C ALA A 173 25.95 -5.13 7.05
N ASP A 174 25.29 -4.88 8.19
CA ASP A 174 23.95 -5.41 8.54
C ASP A 174 22.79 -4.66 7.84
N ARG A 175 23.04 -4.08 6.66
CA ARG A 175 22.03 -3.31 5.91
C ARG A 175 20.82 -4.16 5.55
N ALA A 176 19.64 -3.57 5.71
CA ALA A 176 18.40 -4.18 5.25
C ALA A 176 18.45 -4.45 3.74
N SER A 177 18.14 -5.68 3.35
CA SER A 177 18.10 -6.08 1.94
C SER A 177 16.99 -5.34 1.19
N VAL A 178 17.33 -4.78 0.03
CA VAL A 178 16.40 -4.06 -0.83
C VAL A 178 15.80 -5.04 -1.83
N PRO A 179 14.46 -5.14 -1.92
CA PRO A 179 13.82 -6.01 -2.90
C PRO A 179 14.24 -5.66 -4.34
N PRO A 180 14.44 -6.64 -5.24
CA PRO A 180 14.84 -6.37 -6.63
C PRO A 180 13.85 -5.49 -7.41
N THR A 181 12.60 -5.42 -6.97
CA THR A 181 11.55 -4.58 -7.57
C THR A 181 11.62 -3.11 -7.14
N ALA A 182 12.55 -2.76 -6.24
CA ALA A 182 12.69 -1.43 -5.67
C ALA A 182 14.07 -0.85 -5.94
N ARG A 183 14.14 0.47 -6.08
CA ARG A 183 15.42 1.21 -6.14
C ARG A 183 15.68 1.98 -4.87
N VAL A 184 16.95 2.05 -4.43
CA VAL A 184 17.39 2.95 -3.35
C VAL A 184 17.38 4.38 -3.86
N ILE A 185 16.90 5.29 -3.02
CA ILE A 185 16.85 6.73 -3.34
C ILE A 185 17.83 7.47 -2.47
N CYS A 186 17.84 7.13 -1.18
CA CYS A 186 18.67 7.78 -0.21
C CYS A 186 18.82 6.88 1.01
N GLU A 187 20.00 6.96 1.61
CA GLU A 187 20.33 6.35 2.86
C GLU A 187 20.71 7.41 3.90
N ARG A 188 20.39 7.11 5.15
CA ARG A 188 20.78 7.94 6.29
C ARG A 188 21.40 7.05 7.35
N HIS A 189 22.65 7.32 7.69
CA HIS A 189 23.37 6.67 8.77
C HIS A 189 23.48 7.63 9.96
N THR A 190 22.90 7.23 11.09
CA THR A 190 22.89 8.04 12.31
C THR A 190 23.54 7.27 13.45
N ILE A 191 24.37 7.97 14.20
CA ILE A 191 25.09 7.46 15.36
C ILE A 191 24.74 8.34 16.54
N SER A 192 24.27 7.75 17.63
CA SER A 192 23.95 8.49 18.84
C SER A 192 24.48 7.80 20.08
N VAL A 193 24.90 8.59 21.06
CA VAL A 193 25.27 8.13 22.41
C VAL A 193 24.15 8.48 23.35
N VAL A 194 23.54 7.46 23.94
CA VAL A 194 22.51 7.58 24.96
C VAL A 194 23.18 7.45 26.34
N PRO A 195 23.17 8.51 27.17
CA PRO A 195 23.69 8.41 28.53
C PRO A 195 22.82 7.48 29.37
N VAL A 196 23.45 6.67 30.21
CA VAL A 196 22.77 5.81 31.18
C VAL A 196 23.37 6.04 32.54
N THR A 197 22.50 6.32 33.51
CA THR A 197 22.88 6.42 34.92
C THR A 197 22.23 5.27 35.67
N ARG A 198 23.03 4.33 36.17
CA ARG A 198 22.55 3.34 37.13
C ARG A 198 22.57 3.98 38.52
N VAL A 199 21.41 3.98 39.17
CA VAL A 199 21.28 4.42 40.55
C VAL A 199 21.08 3.18 41.41
N THR A 200 21.98 2.98 42.37
CA THR A 200 21.88 1.90 43.35
C THR A 200 21.53 2.48 44.70
N MET A 201 20.37 2.11 45.21
CA MET A 201 19.92 2.46 46.55
C MET A 201 20.19 1.32 47.50
N ARG A 202 20.60 1.63 48.74
CA ARG A 202 20.78 0.64 49.79
C ARG A 202 20.00 1.07 51.02
N HIS A 203 19.12 0.19 51.50
CA HIS A 203 18.36 0.39 52.73
C HIS A 203 18.47 -0.88 53.59
N HIS A 204 19.00 -0.75 54.80
CA HIS A 204 19.42 -1.87 55.64
C HIS A 204 20.29 -2.90 54.87
N ARG A 205 19.85 -4.17 54.81
CA ARG A 205 20.49 -5.29 54.09
C ARG A 205 19.99 -5.48 52.65
N GLN A 206 19.10 -4.63 52.16
CA GLN A 206 18.57 -4.71 50.81
C GLN A 206 19.19 -3.63 49.91
N SER A 207 19.50 -4.00 48.67
CA SER A 207 19.91 -3.07 47.63
C SER A 207 18.95 -3.18 46.44
N PHE A 208 18.70 -2.04 45.82
CA PHE A 208 17.84 -1.92 44.65
C PHE A 208 18.54 -1.07 43.61
N SER A 209 18.37 -1.39 42.33
CA SER A 209 18.96 -0.62 41.23
C SER A 209 17.91 -0.29 40.18
N PHE A 210 17.98 0.93 39.67
CA PHE A 210 17.24 1.34 38.49
C PHE A 210 18.13 2.19 37.57
N TYR A 211 17.64 2.45 36.37
CA TYR A 211 18.39 3.12 35.32
C TYR A 211 17.66 4.38 34.88
N ILE A 212 18.38 5.48 34.76
CA ILE A 212 17.92 6.70 34.08
C ILE A 212 18.57 6.70 32.70
N VAL A 213 17.76 6.69 31.65
CA VAL A 213 18.17 6.45 30.27
C VAL A 213 17.86 7.67 29.41
N GLY A 214 18.90 8.18 28.74
CA GLY A 214 18.81 9.30 27.82
C GLY A 214 18.53 10.64 28.47
N TYR A 215 18.46 11.68 27.62
CA TYR A 215 18.17 13.05 28.04
C TYR A 215 16.70 13.29 28.37
N SER A 216 15.81 12.41 27.92
CA SER A 216 14.41 12.38 28.36
C SER A 216 14.26 11.84 29.80
N ARG A 217 15.36 11.42 30.44
CA ARG A 217 15.39 10.88 31.82
C ARG A 217 14.41 9.72 32.03
N GLU A 218 14.26 8.85 31.05
CA GLU A 218 13.37 7.69 31.16
C GLU A 218 13.86 6.74 32.24
N VAL A 219 12.97 6.31 33.13
CA VAL A 219 13.30 5.43 34.24
C VAL A 219 13.00 3.99 33.85
N TYR A 220 14.02 3.14 33.87
CA TYR A 220 13.89 1.70 33.68
C TYR A 220 14.19 0.96 34.98
N LEU A 221 13.22 0.16 35.42
CA LEU A 221 13.27 -0.68 36.60
C LEU A 221 13.46 -2.12 36.12
N LYS A 222 14.61 -2.73 36.45
CA LYS A 222 14.87 -4.14 36.09
C LYS A 222 14.04 -5.08 36.96
N ASP A 223 13.99 -4.78 38.26
CA ASP A 223 13.31 -5.57 39.29
C ASP A 223 12.15 -4.76 39.89
N TYR A 224 11.19 -5.46 40.51
CA TYR A 224 10.06 -4.82 41.18
C TYR A 224 10.53 -3.93 42.34
N TYR A 225 9.89 -2.77 42.51
CA TYR A 225 10.25 -1.82 43.58
C TYR A 225 10.11 -2.50 44.96
N PRO A 226 11.12 -2.45 45.85
CA PRO A 226 11.13 -3.25 47.08
C PRO A 226 9.98 -2.92 48.04
N ALA A 227 9.43 -1.70 48.01
CA ALA A 227 8.29 -1.35 48.85
C ALA A 227 6.97 -1.70 48.13
N ARG A 228 6.29 -2.75 48.63
CA ARG A 228 4.98 -3.21 48.11
C ARG A 228 3.80 -2.30 48.46
N PHE A 229 4.01 -1.24 49.26
CA PHE A 229 2.94 -0.41 49.86
C PHE A 229 3.21 1.10 49.77
N CYS A 230 3.91 1.58 48.76
CA CYS A 230 4.01 3.02 48.51
C CYS A 230 3.03 3.39 47.40
N TRP A 231 1.79 3.73 47.78
CA TRP A 231 0.69 4.14 46.89
C TRP A 231 0.93 5.53 46.26
N GLY A 232 2.16 5.82 45.80
CA GLY A 232 2.56 7.12 45.27
C GLY A 232 2.73 8.24 46.31
N LEU A 233 2.56 7.95 47.60
CA LEU A 233 2.58 8.92 48.70
C LEU A 233 3.90 8.94 49.52
N CYS A 234 4.90 8.17 49.12
CA CYS A 234 6.17 8.12 49.83
C CYS A 234 7.20 9.07 49.18
N PRO A 235 7.96 9.88 49.95
CA PRO A 235 8.98 10.80 49.43
C PRO A 235 10.11 10.14 48.64
N CYS A 236 10.17 8.80 48.64
CA CYS A 236 11.21 8.02 47.99
C CYS A 236 11.27 8.19 46.45
N LEU A 237 10.27 8.81 45.83
CA LEU A 237 10.24 9.18 44.41
C LEU A 237 10.06 10.70 44.19
N GLU A 238 10.05 11.55 45.23
CA GLU A 238 9.87 13.00 45.05
C GLU A 238 11.03 13.65 44.30
N TRP A 239 12.24 13.08 44.39
CA TRP A 239 13.41 13.51 43.61
C TRP A 239 13.40 13.01 42.15
N LEU A 240 12.42 12.17 41.77
CA LEU A 240 12.19 11.74 40.39
C LEU A 240 11.26 12.68 39.61
N LYS A 241 10.68 13.69 40.27
CA LYS A 241 10.02 14.81 39.57
C LYS A 241 11.10 15.68 38.91
N VAL A 242 11.48 15.34 37.69
CA VAL A 242 12.21 16.23 36.77
C VAL A 242 11.62 16.18 35.38
#